data_AF-A0AAD5Q333-F1
#
_entry.id   AF-A0AAD5Q333-F1
#
_cell.length_a   1.000
_cell.length_b   1.000
_cell.length_c   1.000
_cell.angle_alpha   90.00
_cell.angle_beta   90.00
_cell.angle_gamma   90.00
#
_symmetry.space_group_name_H-M   'P 1'
#
loop_
_entity.id
_entity.type
_entity.pdbx_description
1 polymer ?
#
loop_
_entity_poly.entity_id
_entity_poly.type
_entity_poly.pdbx_seq_one_letter_code
_entity_poly.pdbx_strand_id
1 'polypeptide(L)' 'MGRTLNPFSTSYTLVSCFPTGREVGELVDLVEKEQARAVLDPSSPFPFSLEGMLAALEIQRSHRAKGKLVFKIAE' A
#
# COMPACT_ATOMS: atom_id res chain seq x y z
N MET A 1 -40.09 0.89 25.49
CA MET A 1 -39.36 0.20 24.40
C MET A 1 -38.01 0.89 24.21
N GLY A 2 -36.97 0.45 24.94
CA GLY A 2 -35.61 0.97 24.78
C GLY A 2 -34.82 0.01 23.90
N ARG A 3 -34.52 0.40 22.66
CA ARG A 3 -33.56 -0.33 21.82
C ARG A 3 -32.17 -0.03 22.38
N THR A 4 -31.57 -0.99 23.06
CA THR A 4 -30.15 -1.00 23.39
C THR A 4 -29.38 -1.14 22.08
N LEU A 5 -28.80 -0.04 21.58
CA LEU A 5 -27.79 -0.07 20.53
C LEU A 5 -26.57 -0.76 21.14
N ASN A 6 -26.37 -2.03 20.80
CA ASN A 6 -25.18 -2.77 21.18
C ASN A 6 -23.95 -2.03 20.57
N PRO A 7 -23.06 -1.44 21.38
CA PRO A 7 -21.95 -0.62 20.89
C PRO A 7 -20.84 -1.44 20.19
N PHE A 8 -21.03 -2.76 20.06
CA PHE A 8 -20.06 -3.70 19.51
C PHE A 8 -20.44 -4.30 18.14
N SER A 9 -21.46 -3.80 17.45
CA SER A 9 -21.67 -4.17 16.05
C SER A 9 -20.75 -3.37 15.14
N THR A 10 -19.45 -3.66 15.17
CA THR A 10 -18.50 -3.11 14.22
C THR A 10 -18.88 -3.62 12.83
N SER A 11 -19.60 -2.81 12.05
CA SER A 11 -19.91 -3.13 10.67
C SER A 11 -18.64 -2.93 9.85
N TYR A 12 -17.95 -4.03 9.54
CA TYR A 12 -16.82 -3.98 8.62
C TYR A 12 -17.35 -3.91 7.19
N THR A 13 -17.11 -2.80 6.50
CA THR A 13 -17.31 -2.73 5.05
C THR A 13 -16.06 -3.30 4.39
N LEU A 14 -16.19 -4.48 3.79
CA LEU A 14 -15.14 -5.01 2.94
C LEU A 14 -15.12 -4.20 1.64
N VAL A 15 -14.05 -3.45 1.43
CA VAL A 15 -13.80 -2.74 0.17
C VAL A 15 -12.84 -3.59 -0.66
N SER A 16 -13.33 -4.10 -1.77
CA SER A 16 -12.51 -4.76 -2.78
C SER A 16 -12.36 -3.82 -3.97
N CYS A 17 -11.12 -3.59 -4.41
CA CYS A 17 -10.82 -2.73 -5.55
C CYS A 17 -10.00 -3.52 -6.58
N PHE A 18 -10.50 -3.54 -7.82
CA PHE A 18 -9.85 -4.16 -8.97
C PHE A 18 -9.74 -3.07 -10.05
N PRO A 19 -8.68 -2.25 -10.01
CA PRO A 19 -8.60 -1.08 -10.87
C PRO A 19 -8.53 -1.49 -12.34
N THR A 20 -9.32 -0.80 -13.14
CA THR A 20 -9.34 -0.84 -14.60
C THR A 20 -8.22 0.05 -15.16
N GLY A 21 -7.89 -0.13 -16.45
CA GLY A 21 -6.87 0.70 -17.11
C GLY A 21 -7.16 2.21 -17.06
N ARG A 22 -8.45 2.59 -17.04
CA ARG A 22 -8.89 3.98 -16.90
C ARG A 22 -8.52 4.55 -15.53
N GLU A 23 -8.85 3.83 -14.45
CA GLU A 23 -8.59 4.29 -13.08
C GLU A 23 -7.08 4.40 -12.80
N VAL A 24 -6.27 3.52 -13.41
CA VAL A 24 -4.81 3.64 -13.37
C VAL A 24 -4.35 4.91 -14.10
N GLY A 25 -4.90 5.21 -15.27
CA GLY A 25 -4.60 6.45 -16.01
C GLY A 25 -4.96 7.70 -15.20
N GLU A 26 -6.15 7.74 -14.61
CA GLU A 26 -6.58 8.85 -13.75
C GLU A 26 -5.63 9.03 -12.54
N LEU A 27 -5.15 7.93 -11.94
CA LEU A 27 -4.16 8.00 -10.86
C LEU A 27 -2.82 8.56 -11.33
N VAL A 28 -2.36 8.18 -12.53
CA VAL A 28 -1.13 8.73 -13.12
C VAL A 28 -1.26 10.23 -13.36
N ASP A 29 -2.38 10.68 -13.93
CA ASP A 29 -2.65 12.11 -14.13
C ASP A 29 -2.60 12.91 -12.83
N LEU A 30 -3.08 12.34 -11.71
CA LEU A 30 -3.01 12.98 -10.39
C LEU A 30 -1.57 13.09 -9.89
N VAL A 31 -0.74 12.08 -10.16
CA VAL A 31 0.69 12.10 -9.80
C VAL A 31 1.42 13.15 -10.63
N GLU A 32 1.17 13.22 -11.94
CA GLU A 32 1.77 14.22 -12.84
C GLU A 32 1.39 15.66 -12.47
N LYS A 33 0.17 15.86 -11.95
CA LYS A 33 -0.30 17.16 -11.45
C LYS A 33 0.15 17.48 -10.02
N GLU A 34 1.02 16.65 -9.44
CA GLU A 34 1.50 16.76 -8.04
C GLU A 34 0.37 16.71 -6.99
N GLN A 35 -0.80 16.18 -7.35
CA GLN A 35 -1.96 16.03 -6.46
C GLN A 35 -1.93 14.71 -5.69
N ALA A 36 -1.12 13.76 -6.15
CA ALA A 36 -0.86 12.49 -5.49
C ALA A 36 0.64 12.20 -5.48
N ARG A 37 1.12 11.54 -4.43
CA ARG A 37 2.51 11.09 -4.32
C ARG A 37 2.56 9.66 -3.81
N ALA A 38 3.34 8.82 -4.50
CA ALA A 38 3.67 7.50 -4.00
C ALA A 38 4.61 7.62 -2.80
N VAL A 39 4.23 6.98 -1.68
CA VAL A 39 5.07 6.89 -0.48
C VAL A 39 5.80 5.56 -0.50
N LEU A 40 7.11 5.62 -0.61
CA LEU A 40 8.00 4.47 -0.51
C LEU A 40 8.49 4.34 0.94
N ASP A 41 8.74 3.10 1.34
CA ASP A 41 9.42 2.85 2.61
C ASP A 41 10.84 3.45 2.58
N PRO A 42 11.32 4.09 3.66
CA PRO A 42 12.67 4.69 3.70
C PRO A 42 13.83 3.71 3.44
N SER A 43 13.63 2.42 3.67
CA SER A 43 14.64 1.38 3.36
C SER A 43 14.64 0.96 1.90
N SER A 44 13.72 1.50 1.08
CA SER A 44 13.68 1.27 -0.37
C SER A 44 14.51 2.32 -1.13
N PRO A 45 15.00 2.01 -2.35
CA PRO A 45 14.84 0.75 -3.06
C PRO A 45 15.81 -0.34 -2.60
N PHE A 46 15.34 -1.58 -2.57
CA PHE A 46 16.18 -2.76 -2.35
C PHE A 46 16.84 -3.20 -3.68
N PRO A 47 18.06 -3.75 -3.64
CA PRO A 47 18.65 -4.39 -4.81
C PRO A 47 17.83 -5.62 -5.21
N PHE A 48 17.70 -5.88 -6.51
CA PHE A 48 17.07 -7.10 -7.01
C PHE A 48 18.03 -8.31 -6.88
N SER A 49 18.27 -8.71 -5.63
CA SER A 49 19.04 -9.90 -5.24
C SER A 49 18.28 -10.70 -4.18
N LEU A 50 18.73 -11.93 -3.91
CA LEU A 50 18.14 -12.76 -2.85
C LEU A 50 18.20 -12.06 -1.49
N GLU A 51 19.34 -11.45 -1.17
CA GLU A 51 19.56 -10.71 0.09
C GLU A 51 18.63 -9.51 0.20
N GLY A 52 18.49 -8.74 -0.88
CA GLY A 52 17.55 -7.61 -0.94
C GLY A 52 16.10 -8.06 -0.73
N MET A 53 15.71 -9.19 -1.33
CA MET A 53 14.38 -9.77 -1.14
C MET A 53 14.14 -10.24 0.30
N LEU A 54 15.12 -10.89 0.93
CA LEU A 54 15.01 -11.35 2.31
C LEU A 54 14.87 -10.17 3.28
N ALA A 55 15.66 -9.10 3.10
CA ALA A 55 15.58 -7.89 3.92
C ALA A 55 14.21 -7.20 3.79
N ALA A 56 13.69 -7.07 2.56
CA ALA A 56 12.37 -6.49 2.33
C ALA A 56 11.26 -7.34 2.96
N LEU A 57 11.34 -8.68 2.86
CA LEU A 57 10.37 -9.59 3.47
C LEU A 57 10.36 -9.50 5.00
N GLU A 58 11.52 -9.34 5.62
CA GLU A 58 11.62 -9.16 7.07
C GLU A 58 10.88 -7.90 7.52
N ILE A 59 11.10 -6.77 6.84
CA ILE A 59 10.41 -5.51 7.11
C ILE A 59 8.90 -5.66 6.88
N GLN A 60 8.49 -6.31 5.79
CA GLN A 60 7.07 -6.56 5.50
C GLN A 60 6.40 -7.38 6.62
N ARG A 61 7.03 -8.48 7.05
CA ARG A 61 6.51 -9.37 8.10
C ARG A 61 6.50 -8.72 9.48
N SER A 62 7.39 -7.76 9.72
CA SER A 62 7.40 -7.00 10.97
C SER A 62 6.22 -6.03 11.10
N HIS A 63 5.46 -5.80 10.01
CA HIS A 63 4.42 -4.77 9.92
C HIS A 63 4.92 -3.33 10.21
N ARG A 64 6.23 -3.07 10.05
CA ARG A 64 6.84 -1.75 10.28
C ARG A 64 7.11 -0.95 9.00
N ALA A 65 6.79 -1.51 7.83
CA ALA A 65 6.95 -0.81 6.56
C ALA A 65 6.14 0.50 6.54
N LYS A 66 6.79 1.62 6.24
CA LYS A 66 6.20 2.95 6.12
C LYS A 66 6.03 3.31 4.64
N GLY A 67 5.11 2.63 3.97
CA GLY A 67 4.84 2.80 2.54
C GLY A 67 5.06 1.52 1.76
N LYS A 68 5.34 1.66 0.45
CA LYS A 68 5.62 0.52 -0.43
C LYS A 68 7.10 0.17 -0.43
N LEU A 69 7.39 -1.12 -0.27
CA LEU A 69 8.72 -1.69 -0.48
C LEU A 69 8.91 -1.93 -1.98
N VAL A 70 10.00 -1.43 -2.55
CA VAL A 70 10.27 -1.53 -3.99
C VAL A 70 11.68 -2.07 -4.27
N PHE A 71 11.82 -2.79 -5.37
CA PHE A 71 13.09 -3.34 -5.85
C PHE A 71 13.56 -2.59 -7.08
N LYS A 72 14.86 -2.29 -7.15
CA LYS A 72 15.50 -1.75 -8.35
C LYS A 72 15.96 -2.92 -9.24
N ILE A 73 15.33 -3.07 -10.40
CA ILE A 73 15.51 -4.24 -11.31
C ILE A 73 16.65 -4.02 -12.34
N ALA A 74 17.08 -2.78 -12.58
CA ALA A 74 18.19 -2.46 -13.50
C ALA A 74 18.90 -1.17 -13.08
N GLU A 75 20.15 -0.99 -13.50
CA GLU A 75 20.79 0.33 -13.63
C GLU A 75 20.44 0.97 -14.97
#